data_AF-A0A1F8NCH0-F1
#
_entry.id   AF-A0A1F8NCH0-F1
#
_cell.length_a   1.000
_cell.length_b   1.000
_cell.length_c   1.000
_cell.angle_alpha   90.00
_cell.angle_beta   90.00
_cell.angle_gamma   90.00
#
_symmetry.space_group_name_H-M   'P 1'
#
loop_
_entity.id
_entity.type
_entity.pdbx_description
1 polymer ?
#
loop_
_entity_poly.entity_id
_entity_poly.type
_entity_poly.pdbx_seq_one_letter_code
_entity_poly.pdbx_strand_id
1 'polypeptide(L)' 'MAIDPVCKMTVDEKKPAATSDYKGKRYYFCAPGCKRAFDQNPEK' A
#
# COMPACT_ATOMS: atom_id res chain seq x y z
N MET A 1 9.13 -6.59 6.08
CA MET A 1 8.29 -5.40 6.30
C MET A 1 8.20 -4.66 4.97
N ALA A 2 7.00 -4.25 4.58
CA ALA A 2 6.77 -3.51 3.35
C ALA A 2 6.79 -2.01 3.63
N ILE A 3 7.04 -1.20 2.61
CA ILE A 3 6.93 0.26 2.71
C ILE A 3 5.68 0.67 1.94
N ASP A 4 4.81 1.43 2.62
CA ASP A 4 3.66 2.05 1.99
C ASP A 4 4.16 3.08 0.94
N PRO A 5 3.85 2.91 -0.34
CA PRO A 5 4.36 3.80 -1.38
C PRO A 5 3.79 5.22 -1.29
N VAL A 6 2.65 5.42 -0.60
CA VAL A 6 1.99 6.72 -0.47
C VAL A 6 2.60 7.55 0.64
N CYS A 7 2.74 6.98 1.83
CA CYS A 7 3.19 7.72 3.02
C CYS A 7 4.61 7.34 3.48
N LYS A 8 5.25 6.37 2.82
CA LYS A 8 6.59 5.83 3.17
C LYS A 8 6.68 5.25 4.58
N MET A 9 5.55 4.93 5.20
CA MET A 9 5.53 4.24 6.49
C MET A 9 5.86 2.76 6.32
N THR A 10 6.48 2.21 7.36
CA THR A 10 6.72 0.77 7.46
C THR A 10 5.41 0.05 7.79
N VAL A 11 5.05 -0.93 6.97
CA VAL A 11 3.85 -1.76 7.09
C VAL A 11 4.27 -3.19 7.40
N ASP A 12 3.60 -3.80 8.37
CA ASP A 12 3.77 -5.22 8.63
C ASP A 12 3.02 -6.04 7.57
N GLU A 13 3.76 -6.79 6.76
CA GLU A 13 3.22 -7.65 5.70
C GLU A 13 2.35 -8.78 6.25
N LYS A 14 2.52 -9.14 7.54
CA LYS A 14 1.71 -10.17 8.21
C LYS A 14 0.35 -9.63 8.65
N LYS A 15 0.24 -8.32 8.88
CA LYS A 15 -0.98 -7.62 9.29
C LYS A 15 -1.06 -6.22 8.67
N PRO A 16 -1.19 -6.13 7.33
CA PRO A 16 -1.38 -4.84 6.69
C PRO A 16 -2.78 -4.29 7.02
N ALA A 17 -2.90 -2.98 7.17
CA ALA A 17 -4.22 -2.35 7.34
C ALA A 17 -5.03 -2.39 6.03
N ALA A 18 -4.34 -2.37 4.89
CA ALA A 18 -4.93 -2.55 3.57
C ALA A 18 -3.90 -3.08 2.58
N THR A 19 -4.36 -3.75 1.52
CA THR A 19 -3.51 -4.26 0.42
C THR A 19 -4.12 -3.92 -0.94
N SER A 20 -3.28 -3.79 -1.96
CA SER A 20 -3.71 -3.62 -3.35
C SER A 20 -2.82 -4.42 -4.29
N ASP A 21 -3.43 -5.12 -5.25
CA ASP A 21 -2.70 -5.88 -6.26
C ASP A 21 -2.58 -5.03 -7.53
N TYR A 22 -1.36 -4.58 -7.85
CA TYR A 22 -1.07 -3.69 -8.99
C TYR A 22 0.10 -4.22 -9.82
N LYS A 23 -0.08 -4.30 -11.16
CA LYS A 23 0.92 -4.86 -12.10
C LYS A 23 1.48 -6.23 -11.68
N GLY A 24 0.62 -7.09 -11.11
CA GLY A 24 1.02 -8.42 -10.61
C GLY A 24 1.87 -8.40 -9.33
N LYS A 25 1.98 -7.25 -8.66
CA LYS A 25 2.63 -7.10 -7.36
C LYS A 25 1.61 -6.72 -6.30
N ARG A 26 1.70 -7.36 -5.13
CA ARG A 26 0.92 -7.00 -3.95
C ARG A 26 1.61 -5.88 -3.19
N TYR A 27 0.91 -4.76 -3.05
CA TYR A 27 1.31 -3.60 -2.25
C TYR A 27 0.58 -3.62 -0.91
N TYR A 28 1.27 -3.14 0.12
CA TYR A 28 0.80 -3.11 1.49
C TYR A 28 0.72 -1.67 1.98
N PHE A 29 -0.36 -1.33 2.67
CA PHE A 29 -0.66 0.02 3.09
C PHE A 29 -0.88 0.10 4.60
N CYS A 30 -0.40 1.19 5.19
CA CYS A 30 -0.54 1.46 6.62
C CYS A 30 -1.98 1.84 6.98
N ALA A 31 -2.77 2.28 6.00
CA ALA A 31 -4.15 2.68 6.18
C ALA A 31 -4.99 2.48 4.89
N PRO A 32 -6.32 2.31 5.01
CA PRO A 32 -7.22 2.27 3.85
C PRO A 32 -7.16 3.54 2.99
N GLY A 33 -6.88 4.69 3.61
CA GLY A 33 -6.68 5.96 2.89
C GLY A 33 -5.49 5.93 1.95
N CYS A 34 -4.37 5.30 2.35
CA CYS A 34 -3.20 5.14 1.50
C CYS A 34 -3.48 4.17 0.35
N LYS A 35 -4.19 3.05 0.60
CA LYS A 35 -4.68 2.19 -0.49
C LYS A 35 -5.50 2.98 -1.50
N ARG A 36 -6.46 3.79 -1.03
CA ARG A 36 -7.36 4.54 -1.92
C ARG A 36 -6.62 5.63 -2.72
N ALA A 37 -5.61 6.25 -2.13
CA ALA A 37 -4.73 7.20 -2.82
C ALA A 37 -3.86 6.49 -3.88
N PHE A 38 -3.32 5.32 -3.54
CA PHE A 38 -2.57 4.48 -4.46
C PHE A 38 -3.44 3.99 -5.62
N ASP A 39 -4.65 3.48 -5.37
CA ASP A 39 -5.55 3.02 -6.42
C ASP A 39 -5.97 4.16 -7.38
N GLN A 40 -6.02 5.41 -6.89
CA GLN A 40 -6.32 6.59 -7.72
C GLN A 40 -5.12 7.05 -8.55
N ASN A 41 -3.89 6.85 -8.06
CA ASN A 41 -2.66 7.24 -8.74
C ASN A 41 -1.51 6.27 -8.38
N PRO A 42 -1.51 5.05 -8.94
CA PRO A 42 -0.55 4.01 -8.54
C PRO A 42 0.85 4.21 -9.12
N GLU A 43 1.05 5.28 -9.92
CA GLU A 43 2.29 5.60 -10.63
C GLU A 43 2.93 6.92 -10.18
N LYS A 44 2.39 7.58 -9.13
CA LYS A 44 2.94 8.83 -8.58
C LYS A 44 3.98 8.62 -7.49
#